data_AF-B7PR37-F1
#
_entry.id   AF-B7PR37-F1
#
_cell.length_a   1.000
_cell.length_b   1.000
_cell.length_c   1.000
_cell.angle_alpha   90.00
_cell.angle_beta   90.00
_cell.angle_gamma   90.00
#
_symmetry.space_group_name_H-M   'P 1'
#
loop_
_entity.id
_entity.type
_entity.pdbx_description
1 polymer ?
#
loop_
_entity_poly.entity_id
_entity_poly.type
_entity_poly.pdbx_seq_one_letter_code
_entity_poly.pdbx_strand_id
1 'polypeptide(L)'
;VQSVKRESDTQESAAFGNDALGLCRIETGEALDPVTYGHVTCARCYSYIPAFAFRNDSRLELCGDQLCRDCALGRGCTLAEPNATEDSDLVSSFGNALYLSKWRQCCNAAWRCCQSMVSAPQVSDAEPHCPRTWDGWTCYEDTQGGSMVEKPCPAHAYYHSVEQPCQRFSKKLCWDNGTWYVHPGFHKEYTIYECGAIHNHKFMVGLSIILHSVSALLLLPAIIIFSFYAQLKIQRILMHKHLCTSLLLYGIASIAIDYVLIWNEFPGPGRFEIVASNPAWCKLLIIGWRYFRLAQYHWMFCEAFYLNRLITTAFAEQKSVLLYYSVGWGFPAVFLATYAVFRAKHGDTK
;
A
#
# COMPACT_ATOMS: atom_id res chain seq x y z
N VAL A 1 -29.08 -4.89 -35.80
CA VAL A 1 -29.89 -5.93 -35.11
C VAL A 1 -28.98 -6.54 -34.06
N GLN A 2 -29.05 -6.31 -32.75
CA GLN A 2 -30.07 -5.80 -31.84
C GLN A 2 -29.39 -5.15 -30.61
N SER A 3 -29.89 -3.99 -30.21
CA SER A 3 -29.93 -3.40 -28.86
C SER A 3 -28.73 -3.54 -27.93
N VAL A 4 -27.81 -2.57 -28.02
CA VAL A 4 -27.06 -2.07 -26.85
C VAL A 4 -28.09 -1.45 -25.90
N LYS A 5 -28.46 -2.19 -24.86
CA LYS A 5 -29.29 -1.69 -23.76
C LYS A 5 -28.40 -0.74 -22.96
N ARG A 6 -28.49 0.54 -23.32
CA ARG A 6 -28.00 1.68 -22.53
C ARG A 6 -28.86 1.71 -21.27
N GLU A 7 -28.51 0.89 -20.28
CA GLU A 7 -28.96 1.12 -18.91
C GLU A 7 -28.34 2.43 -18.47
N SER A 8 -29.16 3.48 -18.55
CA SER A 8 -28.88 4.74 -17.91
C SER A 8 -28.61 4.44 -16.45
N ASP A 9 -27.38 4.66 -16.01
CA ASP A 9 -27.07 5.08 -14.65
C ASP A 9 -27.90 6.33 -14.38
N THR A 10 -29.17 6.12 -14.02
CA THR A 10 -29.95 7.11 -13.31
C THR A 10 -29.27 7.21 -11.97
N GLN A 11 -28.40 8.22 -11.90
CA GLN A 11 -27.65 8.63 -10.74
C GLN A 11 -28.66 9.04 -9.67
N GLU A 12 -29.19 8.05 -8.96
CA GLU A 12 -29.95 8.24 -7.74
C GLU A 12 -28.91 8.61 -6.68
N SER A 13 -28.57 9.89 -6.68
CA SER A 13 -27.73 10.54 -5.68
C SER A 13 -28.31 10.20 -4.31
N ALA A 14 -27.55 9.45 -3.51
CA ALA A 14 -27.92 9.08 -2.15
C ALA A 14 -28.01 10.36 -1.30
N ALA A 15 -29.18 10.98 -1.26
CA ALA A 15 -29.51 11.93 -0.22
C ALA A 15 -29.85 11.12 1.04
N PHE A 16 -29.16 11.38 2.14
CA PHE A 16 -29.43 10.76 3.43
C PHE A 16 -30.81 11.23 3.92
N GLY A 17 -31.87 10.50 3.55
CA GLY A 17 -33.25 10.82 3.90
C GLY A 17 -33.58 10.43 5.35
N ASN A 18 -34.38 11.26 6.03
CA ASN A 18 -34.75 11.14 7.44
C ASN A 18 -35.81 10.07 7.78
N ASP A 19 -36.34 9.33 6.80
CA ASP A 19 -37.57 8.53 6.98
C ASP A 19 -37.33 7.06 7.36
N ALA A 20 -36.09 6.62 7.56
CA ALA A 20 -35.78 5.23 7.92
C ALA A 20 -35.77 5.01 9.45
N LEU A 21 -36.85 4.41 9.98
CA LEU A 21 -36.93 3.90 11.35
C LEU A 21 -36.11 2.59 11.47
N GLY A 22 -34.91 2.65 12.05
CA GLY A 22 -34.06 1.49 12.33
C GLY A 22 -32.62 1.87 12.65
N LEU A 23 -31.84 0.94 13.19
CA LEU A 23 -30.41 1.13 13.49
C LEU A 23 -29.54 0.27 12.56
N CYS A 24 -28.41 0.82 12.14
CA CYS A 24 -27.43 0.18 11.26
C CYS A 24 -26.13 -0.09 12.02
N ARG A 25 -25.64 -1.33 11.94
CA ARG A 25 -24.53 -1.83 12.76
C ARG A 25 -23.20 -1.79 12.02
N ILE A 26 -22.15 -1.38 12.72
CA ILE A 26 -20.76 -1.35 12.22
C ILE A 26 -19.86 -2.37 12.94
N GLU A 27 -18.62 -2.54 12.49
CA GLU A 27 -17.66 -3.54 12.97
C GLU A 27 -17.20 -3.38 14.43
N THR A 28 -17.45 -2.22 15.02
CA THR A 28 -17.22 -1.95 16.45
C THR A 28 -18.32 -2.53 17.33
N GLY A 29 -19.41 -3.01 16.72
CA GLY A 29 -20.61 -3.48 17.41
C GLY A 29 -21.61 -2.37 17.74
N GLU A 30 -21.28 -1.12 17.41
CA GLU A 30 -22.16 0.03 17.59
C GLU A 30 -23.29 0.03 16.57
N ALA A 31 -24.48 0.45 17.01
CA ALA A 31 -25.68 0.58 16.18
C ALA A 31 -26.02 2.07 16.07
N LEU A 32 -26.01 2.60 14.85
CA LEU A 32 -26.13 4.02 14.54
C LEU A 32 -27.44 4.29 13.78
N ASP A 33 -27.99 5.49 13.89
CA ASP A 33 -29.07 5.90 12.99
C ASP A 33 -28.54 6.00 11.54
N PRO A 34 -29.42 5.88 10.52
CA PRO A 34 -28.98 5.84 9.13
C PRO A 34 -28.16 7.05 8.68
N VAL A 35 -28.51 8.26 9.14
CA VAL A 35 -27.82 9.50 8.75
C VAL A 35 -26.40 9.51 9.31
N THR A 36 -26.26 9.28 10.62
CA THR A 36 -24.95 9.19 11.28
C THR A 36 -24.11 8.05 10.69
N TYR A 37 -24.73 6.87 10.49
CA TYR A 37 -24.09 5.73 9.84
C TYR A 37 -23.51 6.10 8.47
N GLY A 38 -24.27 6.85 7.66
CA GLY A 38 -23.84 7.30 6.34
C GLY A 38 -22.57 8.14 6.39
N HIS A 39 -22.53 9.16 7.25
CA HIS A 39 -21.35 10.02 7.39
C HIS A 39 -20.13 9.27 7.94
N VAL A 40 -20.32 8.46 8.99
CA VAL A 40 -19.24 7.68 9.62
C VAL A 40 -18.63 6.69 8.65
N THR A 41 -19.47 5.90 7.96
CA THR A 41 -18.99 4.90 7.01
C THR A 41 -18.33 5.52 5.78
N CYS A 42 -18.84 6.65 5.27
CA CYS A 42 -18.19 7.39 4.20
C CYS A 42 -16.82 7.97 4.60
N ALA A 43 -16.69 8.47 5.83
CA ALA A 43 -15.43 8.96 6.36
C ALA A 43 -14.41 7.81 6.51
N ARG A 44 -14.86 6.64 6.99
CA ARG A 44 -14.04 5.41 7.01
C ARG A 44 -13.63 4.97 5.62
N CYS A 45 -14.56 4.93 4.66
CA CYS A 45 -14.27 4.64 3.25
C CYS A 45 -13.18 5.57 2.68
N TYR A 46 -13.20 6.86 3.02
CA TYR A 46 -12.15 7.80 2.63
C TYR A 46 -10.79 7.43 3.26
N SER A 47 -10.78 7.09 4.55
CA SER A 47 -9.56 6.70 5.27
C SER A 47 -8.90 5.43 4.71
N TYR A 48 -9.69 4.50 4.14
CA TYR A 48 -9.19 3.25 3.55
C TYR A 48 -8.51 3.45 2.19
N ILE A 49 -8.69 4.60 1.55
CA ILE A 49 -8.06 4.88 0.27
C ILE A 49 -6.56 5.12 0.49
N PRO A 50 -5.69 4.50 -0.34
CA PRO A 50 -4.25 4.60 -0.14
C PRO A 50 -3.73 6.02 -0.38
N ALA A 51 -2.69 6.40 0.35
CA ALA A 51 -2.16 7.77 0.33
C ALA A 51 -1.75 8.29 -1.06
N PHE A 52 -1.33 7.41 -1.98
CA PHE A 52 -0.96 7.79 -3.35
C PHE A 52 -2.14 8.26 -4.21
N ALA A 53 -3.37 7.98 -3.80
CA ALA A 53 -4.58 8.34 -4.53
C ALA A 53 -4.95 9.82 -4.37
N PHE A 54 -4.30 10.53 -3.44
CA PHE A 54 -4.57 11.94 -3.12
C PHE A 54 -3.50 12.87 -3.71
N ARG A 55 -3.88 14.12 -3.98
CA ARG A 55 -2.95 15.16 -4.43
C ARG A 55 -2.01 15.56 -3.29
N ASN A 56 -0.91 16.22 -3.64
CA ASN A 56 0.13 16.68 -2.73
C ASN A 56 -0.43 17.25 -1.41
N ASP A 57 -0.35 16.47 -0.33
CA ASP A 57 -0.59 16.92 1.06
C ASP A 57 -2.07 17.25 1.32
N SER A 58 -2.97 16.89 0.39
CA SER A 58 -4.39 17.20 0.48
C SER A 58 -5.22 16.14 1.20
N ARG A 59 -4.60 15.05 1.69
CA ARG A 59 -5.32 13.96 2.36
C ARG A 59 -5.77 14.42 3.75
N LEU A 60 -7.08 14.48 3.96
CA LEU A 60 -7.70 14.72 5.26
C LEU A 60 -7.51 13.53 6.23
N GLU A 61 -7.43 13.84 7.52
CA GLU A 61 -7.35 12.90 8.64
C GLU A 61 -8.74 12.57 9.19
N LEU A 62 -8.93 11.34 9.65
CA LEU A 62 -10.17 10.90 10.30
C LEU A 62 -10.12 11.26 11.80
N CYS A 63 -10.93 12.22 12.22
CA CYS A 63 -11.00 12.69 13.61
C CYS A 63 -12.37 12.32 14.20
N GLY A 64 -12.45 11.15 14.83
CA GLY A 64 -13.74 10.58 15.23
C GLY A 64 -14.58 10.24 14.00
N ASP A 65 -15.68 10.98 13.81
CA ASP A 65 -16.67 10.76 12.74
C ASP A 65 -16.54 11.74 11.56
N GLN A 66 -15.56 12.66 11.61
CA GLN A 66 -15.36 13.71 10.61
C GLN A 66 -13.99 13.63 9.95
N LEU A 67 -13.86 14.25 8.78
CA LEU A 67 -12.59 14.38 8.07
C LEU A 67 -12.06 15.81 8.23
N CYS A 68 -10.86 15.97 8.78
CA CYS A 68 -10.26 17.28 9.04
C CYS A 68 -8.88 17.43 8.42
N ARG A 69 -8.43 18.67 8.23
CA ARG A 69 -7.03 18.94 7.86
C ARG A 69 -6.07 18.81 9.04
N ASP A 70 -6.56 19.08 10.25
CA ASP A 70 -5.78 18.98 11.48
C ASP A 70 -6.71 18.54 12.64
N CYS A 71 -6.54 17.30 13.11
CA CYS A 71 -7.32 16.78 14.23
C CYS A 71 -6.98 17.46 15.57
N ALA A 72 -5.75 17.91 15.78
CA ALA A 72 -5.31 18.48 17.06
C ALA A 72 -5.93 19.87 17.29
N LEU A 73 -6.10 20.64 16.22
CA LEU A 73 -6.71 21.97 16.26
C LEU A 73 -8.19 21.98 15.84
N GLY A 74 -8.75 20.86 15.40
CA GLY A 74 -10.13 20.76 14.90
C GLY A 74 -10.39 21.66 13.69
N ARG A 75 -9.38 21.90 12.85
CA ARG A 75 -9.44 22.88 11.76
C ARG A 75 -9.75 22.22 10.42
N GLY A 76 -10.65 22.83 9.66
CA GLY A 76 -11.00 22.39 8.31
C GLY A 76 -11.71 21.03 8.30
N CYS A 77 -12.58 20.81 9.28
CA CYS A 77 -13.39 19.59 9.38
C CYS A 77 -14.60 19.66 8.47
N THR A 78 -14.87 18.56 7.78
CA THR A 78 -16.05 18.36 6.93
C THR A 78 -16.65 16.99 7.18
N LEU A 79 -17.97 16.91 7.02
CA LEU A 79 -18.65 15.63 6.94
C LEU A 79 -18.35 14.97 5.58
N ALA A 80 -18.25 13.65 5.60
CA ALA A 80 -17.99 12.87 4.39
C ALA A 80 -19.32 12.62 3.66
N GLU A 81 -19.62 13.45 2.66
CA GLU A 81 -20.83 13.32 1.85
C GLU A 81 -20.50 12.89 0.41
N PRO A 82 -21.09 11.80 -0.11
CA PRO A 82 -20.78 11.31 -1.46
C PRO A 82 -21.22 12.30 -2.57
N ASN A 83 -22.21 13.14 -2.27
CA ASN A 83 -22.75 14.17 -3.16
C ASN A 83 -22.11 15.55 -2.94
N ALA A 84 -21.02 15.64 -2.18
CA ALA A 84 -20.31 16.90 -1.99
C ALA A 84 -19.93 17.52 -3.35
N THR A 85 -20.00 18.85 -3.42
CA THR A 85 -19.67 19.63 -4.61
C THR A 85 -18.23 19.37 -5.05
N GLU A 86 -17.96 19.45 -6.36
CA GLU A 86 -16.62 19.22 -6.91
C GLU A 86 -15.57 20.18 -6.33
N ASP A 87 -16.00 21.39 -5.96
CA ASP A 87 -15.15 22.42 -5.32
C ASP A 87 -14.88 22.19 -3.83
N SER A 88 -15.43 21.12 -3.23
CA SER A 88 -15.15 20.82 -1.82
C SER A 88 -13.70 20.39 -1.61
N ASP A 89 -13.13 20.74 -0.45
CA ASP A 89 -11.81 20.28 -0.02
C ASP A 89 -11.69 18.74 -0.07
N LEU A 90 -12.80 18.04 0.20
CA LEU A 90 -12.90 16.59 0.14
C LEU A 90 -12.73 16.06 -1.29
N VAL A 91 -13.50 16.56 -2.25
CA VAL A 91 -13.47 16.05 -3.64
C VAL A 91 -12.18 16.47 -4.35
N SER A 92 -11.73 17.72 -4.13
CA SER A 92 -10.49 18.25 -4.71
C SER A 92 -9.23 17.56 -4.20
N SER A 93 -9.30 16.87 -3.04
CA SER A 93 -8.19 16.10 -2.48
C SER A 93 -7.75 14.92 -3.37
N PHE A 94 -8.63 14.38 -4.22
CA PHE A 94 -8.34 13.19 -5.02
C PHE A 94 -7.44 13.51 -6.22
N GLY A 95 -6.44 12.66 -6.44
CA GLY A 95 -5.48 12.80 -7.55
C GLY A 95 -6.08 12.51 -8.92
N ASN A 96 -7.08 11.62 -8.99
CA ASN A 96 -7.71 11.18 -10.22
C ASN A 96 -9.20 10.87 -9.99
N ALA A 97 -10.03 11.08 -11.02
CA ALA A 97 -11.45 10.72 -11.04
C ALA A 97 -11.71 9.24 -10.72
N LEU A 98 -10.78 8.33 -11.07
CA LEU A 98 -10.88 6.91 -10.72
C LEU A 98 -10.95 6.69 -9.19
N TYR A 99 -10.12 7.38 -8.42
CA TYR A 99 -10.09 7.19 -6.96
C TYR A 99 -11.32 7.79 -6.29
N LEU A 100 -11.77 8.96 -6.79
CA LEU A 100 -13.04 9.56 -6.39
C LEU A 100 -14.22 8.60 -6.68
N SER A 101 -14.24 7.95 -7.85
CA SER A 101 -15.32 7.00 -8.18
C SER A 101 -15.29 5.76 -7.27
N LYS A 102 -14.10 5.25 -6.92
CA LYS A 102 -13.95 4.13 -5.98
C LYS A 102 -14.43 4.50 -4.57
N TRP A 103 -14.12 5.70 -4.10
CA TRP A 103 -14.64 6.22 -2.83
C TRP A 103 -16.17 6.26 -2.81
N ARG A 104 -16.78 6.87 -3.83
CA ARG A 104 -18.25 6.95 -3.96
C ARG A 104 -18.89 5.57 -4.02
N GLN A 105 -18.27 4.60 -4.69
CA GLN A 105 -18.74 3.21 -4.70
C GLN A 105 -18.76 2.60 -3.29
N CYS A 106 -17.73 2.84 -2.48
CA CYS A 106 -17.68 2.38 -1.09
C CYS A 106 -18.81 3.00 -0.24
N CYS A 107 -18.99 4.32 -0.33
CA CYS A 107 -20.10 5.03 0.33
C CYS A 107 -21.47 4.46 -0.04
N ASN A 108 -21.73 4.27 -1.34
CA ASN A 108 -23.01 3.76 -1.82
C ASN A 108 -23.24 2.30 -1.39
N ALA A 109 -22.18 1.48 -1.33
CA ALA A 109 -22.27 0.12 -0.82
C ALA A 109 -22.61 0.09 0.67
N ALA A 110 -22.00 0.97 1.48
CA ALA A 110 -22.32 1.10 2.90
C ALA A 110 -23.79 1.52 3.10
N TRP A 111 -24.26 2.50 2.34
CA TRP A 111 -25.66 2.96 2.40
C TRP A 111 -26.66 1.85 2.06
N ARG A 112 -26.43 1.11 0.97
CA ARG A 112 -27.25 -0.06 0.59
C ARG A 112 -27.25 -1.13 1.68
N CYS A 113 -26.13 -1.32 2.36
CA CYS A 113 -26.05 -2.23 3.49
C CYS A 113 -26.98 -1.79 4.63
N CYS A 114 -26.94 -0.52 5.02
CA CYS A 114 -27.83 0.02 6.05
C CYS A 114 -29.31 -0.13 5.68
N GLN A 115 -29.68 0.18 4.42
CA GLN A 115 -31.03 -0.06 3.92
C GLN A 115 -31.45 -1.52 4.08
N SER A 116 -30.57 -2.46 3.70
CA SER A 116 -30.81 -3.89 3.88
C SER A 116 -30.96 -4.29 5.34
N MET A 117 -30.18 -3.68 6.25
CA MET A 117 -30.27 -3.97 7.69
C MET A 117 -31.60 -3.52 8.29
N VAL A 118 -32.10 -2.35 7.89
CA VAL A 118 -33.36 -1.80 8.37
C VAL A 118 -34.55 -2.56 7.79
N SER A 119 -34.47 -2.96 6.51
CA SER A 119 -35.58 -3.65 5.83
C SER A 119 -35.70 -5.12 6.19
N ALA A 120 -34.60 -5.78 6.55
CA ALA A 120 -34.60 -7.23 6.76
C ALA A 120 -35.28 -7.60 8.10
N PRO A 121 -36.08 -8.67 8.13
CA PRO A 121 -36.81 -9.09 9.33
C PRO A 121 -35.83 -9.46 10.46
N GLN A 122 -36.29 -9.34 11.70
CA GLN A 122 -35.54 -9.82 12.86
C GLN A 122 -35.46 -11.35 12.79
N VAL A 123 -34.26 -11.89 12.99
CA VAL A 123 -34.03 -13.34 13.03
C VAL A 123 -34.57 -13.89 14.35
N SER A 124 -35.24 -15.05 14.33
CA SER A 124 -35.78 -15.65 15.56
C SER A 124 -34.67 -16.15 16.48
N ASP A 125 -34.81 -15.95 17.79
CA ASP A 125 -33.83 -16.31 18.83
C ASP A 125 -33.64 -17.84 19.04
N ALA A 126 -34.18 -18.69 18.17
CA ALA A 126 -34.16 -20.14 18.35
C ALA A 126 -32.75 -20.75 18.22
N GLU A 127 -31.87 -20.13 17.43
CA GLU A 127 -30.48 -20.57 17.24
C GLU A 127 -29.51 -19.38 17.33
N PRO A 128 -28.28 -19.57 17.83
CA PRO A 128 -27.30 -18.49 17.93
C PRO A 128 -26.86 -18.02 16.53
N HIS A 129 -26.99 -16.73 16.26
CA HIS A 129 -26.58 -16.10 15.01
C HIS A 129 -25.69 -14.90 15.27
N CYS A 130 -24.69 -14.69 14.43
CA CYS A 130 -23.94 -13.45 14.39
C CYS A 130 -24.77 -12.35 13.72
N PRO A 131 -24.84 -11.15 14.33
CA PRO A 131 -25.68 -10.07 13.83
C PRO A 131 -25.15 -9.50 12.52
N ARG A 132 -26.05 -9.12 11.61
CA ARG A 132 -25.71 -8.37 10.39
C ARG A 132 -24.87 -7.13 10.70
N THR A 133 -23.90 -6.82 9.84
CA THR A 133 -22.91 -5.77 10.12
C THR A 133 -22.19 -5.30 8.86
N TRP A 134 -21.78 -4.03 8.86
CA TRP A 134 -20.89 -3.48 7.86
C TRP A 134 -19.47 -3.46 8.41
N ASP A 135 -18.55 -4.09 7.69
CA ASP A 135 -17.18 -4.27 8.17
C ASP A 135 -16.18 -3.21 7.68
N GLY A 136 -16.68 -2.18 7.00
CA GLY A 136 -15.89 -1.15 6.35
C GLY A 136 -15.84 -1.28 4.82
N TRP A 137 -15.94 -2.49 4.27
CA TRP A 137 -15.92 -2.72 2.80
C TRP A 137 -17.08 -3.58 2.28
N THR A 138 -17.55 -4.54 3.06
CA THR A 138 -18.55 -5.54 2.67
C THR A 138 -19.67 -5.62 3.69
N CYS A 139 -20.90 -5.82 3.20
CA CYS A 139 -22.08 -6.03 4.03
C CYS A 139 -22.23 -7.52 4.38
N TYR A 140 -22.27 -7.85 5.67
CA TYR A 140 -22.54 -9.20 6.14
C TYR A 140 -23.97 -9.27 6.73
N GLU A 141 -24.71 -10.30 6.32
CA GLU A 141 -26.05 -10.59 6.84
C GLU A 141 -25.95 -11.44 8.11
N ASP A 142 -27.09 -11.68 8.76
CA ASP A 142 -27.13 -12.56 9.91
C ASP A 142 -26.65 -13.96 9.51
N THR A 143 -25.73 -14.49 10.29
CA THR A 143 -24.99 -15.71 9.93
C THR A 143 -25.09 -16.71 11.06
N GLN A 144 -25.40 -17.97 10.74
CA GLN A 144 -25.50 -19.06 11.72
C GLN A 144 -24.22 -19.19 12.56
N GLY A 145 -24.37 -19.40 13.87
CA GLY A 145 -23.27 -19.75 14.78
C GLY A 145 -22.49 -20.97 14.29
N GLY A 146 -21.17 -20.91 14.43
CA GLY A 146 -20.27 -22.00 14.04
C GLY A 146 -19.96 -22.08 12.54
N SER A 147 -20.44 -21.11 11.75
CA SER A 147 -20.23 -21.07 10.30
C SER A 147 -19.23 -19.99 9.87
N MET A 148 -18.63 -20.20 8.70
CA MET A 148 -17.81 -19.21 8.01
C MET A 148 -18.56 -18.73 6.78
N VAL A 149 -18.79 -17.42 6.69
CA VAL A 149 -19.45 -16.80 5.54
C VAL A 149 -18.42 -16.24 4.58
N GLU A 150 -18.61 -16.53 3.29
CA GLU A 150 -17.75 -16.10 2.21
C GLU A 150 -18.52 -15.19 1.25
N LYS A 151 -17.99 -14.00 0.96
CA LYS A 151 -18.57 -13.03 0.01
C LYS A 151 -17.53 -12.60 -1.02
N PRO A 152 -17.94 -12.30 -2.27
CA PRO A 152 -17.01 -11.78 -3.26
C PRO A 152 -16.47 -10.42 -2.85
N CYS A 153 -15.20 -10.19 -3.16
CA CYS A 153 -14.54 -8.91 -2.93
C CYS A 153 -15.24 -7.78 -3.69
N PRO A 154 -15.54 -6.65 -3.04
CA PRO A 154 -16.22 -5.55 -3.71
C PRO A 154 -15.28 -4.84 -4.70
N ALA A 155 -15.84 -4.29 -5.78
CA ALA A 155 -15.07 -3.62 -6.83
C ALA A 155 -14.28 -2.39 -6.32
N HIS A 156 -14.76 -1.72 -5.26
CA HIS A 156 -14.08 -0.57 -4.65
C HIS A 156 -12.84 -0.94 -3.83
N ALA A 157 -12.63 -2.22 -3.50
CA ALA A 157 -11.40 -2.68 -2.83
C ALA A 157 -10.19 -2.76 -3.79
N TYR A 158 -10.41 -2.68 -5.10
CA TYR A 158 -9.36 -2.75 -6.12
C TYR A 158 -8.95 -1.37 -6.64
N TYR A 159 -7.83 -0.84 -6.15
CA TYR A 159 -7.33 0.50 -6.49
C TYR A 159 -6.46 0.57 -7.74
N HIS A 160 -5.91 -0.56 -8.21
CA HIS A 160 -4.96 -0.62 -9.33
C HIS A 160 -5.59 -1.09 -10.66
N SER A 161 -6.81 -1.61 -10.64
CA SER A 161 -7.47 -2.13 -11.83
C SER A 161 -8.93 -1.69 -11.89
N VAL A 162 -9.40 -1.39 -13.10
CA VAL A 162 -10.81 -1.11 -13.39
C VAL A 162 -11.61 -2.42 -13.37
N GLU A 163 -10.99 -3.53 -13.81
CA GLU A 163 -11.58 -4.86 -13.85
C GLU A 163 -10.94 -5.80 -12.81
N GLN A 164 -11.72 -6.76 -12.32
CA GLN A 164 -11.25 -7.80 -11.40
C GLN A 164 -10.53 -8.89 -12.22
N PRO A 165 -9.21 -9.09 -12.05
CA PRO A 165 -8.48 -10.07 -12.86
C PRO A 165 -8.92 -11.52 -12.59
N CYS A 166 -9.41 -11.81 -11.38
CA CYS A 166 -10.14 -13.03 -10.99
C CYS A 166 -11.04 -12.70 -9.79
N GLN A 167 -12.20 -13.37 -9.65
CA GLN A 167 -13.05 -13.25 -8.46
C GLN A 167 -12.31 -13.78 -7.22
N ARG A 168 -12.14 -12.92 -6.21
CA ARG A 168 -11.59 -13.26 -4.89
C ARG A 168 -12.69 -13.09 -3.85
N PHE A 169 -12.43 -13.59 -2.65
CA PHE A 169 -13.42 -13.62 -1.59
C PHE A 169 -12.91 -13.02 -0.28
N SER A 170 -13.84 -12.50 0.52
CA SER A 170 -13.67 -12.13 1.91
C SER A 170 -14.39 -13.16 2.79
N LYS A 171 -13.74 -13.56 3.88
CA LYS A 171 -14.24 -14.59 4.80
C LYS A 171 -14.41 -14.02 6.19
N LYS A 172 -15.58 -14.23 6.80
CA LYS A 172 -15.86 -13.81 8.18
C LYS A 172 -16.33 -15.01 9.00
N LEU A 173 -15.75 -15.17 10.20
CA LEU A 173 -16.02 -16.31 11.08
C LEU A 173 -17.07 -15.94 12.14
N CYS A 174 -18.15 -16.70 12.19
CA CYS A 174 -19.14 -16.64 13.26
C CYS A 174 -18.89 -17.78 14.25
N TRP A 175 -18.68 -17.45 15.52
CA TRP A 175 -18.51 -18.45 16.57
C TRP A 175 -19.84 -19.14 16.94
N ASP A 176 -19.77 -20.32 17.55
CA ASP A 176 -20.95 -21.10 17.99
C ASP A 176 -21.83 -20.32 18.99
N ASN A 177 -21.26 -19.35 19.69
CA ASN A 177 -21.97 -18.49 20.63
C ASN A 177 -22.74 -17.32 19.95
N GLY A 178 -22.73 -17.22 18.62
CA GLY A 178 -23.39 -16.13 17.89
C GLY A 178 -22.63 -14.80 17.90
N THR A 179 -21.31 -14.82 18.16
CA THR A 179 -20.48 -13.62 18.08
C THR A 179 -19.48 -13.69 16.92
N TRP A 180 -19.26 -12.56 16.26
CA TRP A 180 -18.21 -12.46 15.24
C TRP A 180 -16.83 -12.62 15.87
N TYR A 181 -15.91 -13.25 15.15
CA TYR A 181 -14.51 -13.31 15.56
C TYR A 181 -13.91 -11.90 15.69
N VAL A 182 -13.34 -11.60 16.85
CA VAL A 182 -12.67 -10.34 17.18
C VAL A 182 -11.17 -10.55 17.19
N HIS A 183 -10.44 -9.70 16.47
CA HIS A 183 -8.99 -9.82 16.41
C HIS A 183 -8.34 -9.37 17.75
N PRO A 184 -7.45 -10.17 18.37
CA PRO A 184 -6.88 -9.87 19.68
C PRO A 184 -6.11 -8.54 19.77
N GLY A 185 -5.52 -8.07 18.66
CA GLY A 185 -4.75 -6.83 18.63
C GLY A 185 -5.54 -5.57 18.25
N PHE A 186 -6.66 -5.71 17.52
CA PHE A 186 -7.44 -4.54 17.07
C PHE A 186 -8.70 -4.31 17.90
N HIS A 187 -9.09 -5.30 18.71
CA HIS A 187 -10.29 -5.28 19.56
C HIS A 187 -11.58 -4.93 18.78
N LYS A 188 -11.64 -5.35 17.51
CA LYS A 188 -12.79 -5.18 16.61
C LYS A 188 -13.06 -6.47 15.86
N GLU A 189 -14.29 -6.59 15.36
CA GLU A 189 -14.66 -7.70 14.47
C GLU A 189 -13.72 -7.77 13.27
N TYR A 190 -13.37 -8.98 12.88
CA TYR A 190 -12.33 -9.20 11.89
C TYR A 190 -12.81 -10.02 10.71
N THR A 191 -12.53 -9.51 9.52
CA THR A 191 -12.79 -10.15 8.24
C THR A 191 -11.46 -10.43 7.55
N ILE A 192 -11.30 -11.65 7.03
CA ILE A 192 -10.14 -12.06 6.23
C ILE A 192 -10.38 -11.65 4.78
N TYR A 193 -9.70 -10.61 4.33
CA TYR A 193 -9.77 -10.12 2.95
C TYR A 193 -8.66 -10.72 2.07
N GLU A 194 -9.02 -11.57 1.11
CA GLU A 194 -8.08 -12.08 0.07
C GLU A 194 -8.09 -11.22 -1.21
N CYS A 195 -8.58 -9.98 -1.10
CA CYS A 195 -8.93 -9.10 -2.22
C CYS A 195 -7.74 -8.34 -2.85
N GLY A 196 -6.51 -8.79 -2.63
CA GLY A 196 -5.30 -8.14 -3.14
C GLY A 196 -4.33 -9.11 -3.81
N ALA A 197 -3.39 -8.59 -4.59
CA ALA A 197 -2.29 -9.37 -5.17
C ALA A 197 -1.23 -9.79 -4.13
N ILE A 198 -1.63 -10.03 -2.88
CA ILE A 198 -0.76 -10.35 -1.74
C ILE A 198 0.05 -11.60 -2.04
N HIS A 199 -0.56 -12.63 -2.65
CA HIS A 199 0.14 -13.87 -3.00
C HIS A 199 1.24 -13.66 -4.05
N ASN A 200 0.93 -12.90 -5.12
CA ASN A 200 1.92 -12.58 -6.15
C ASN A 200 3.05 -11.72 -5.58
N HIS A 201 2.71 -10.76 -4.71
CA HIS A 201 3.70 -9.92 -4.05
C HIS A 201 4.61 -10.74 -3.12
N LYS A 202 4.04 -11.63 -2.28
CA LYS A 202 4.79 -12.57 -1.43
C LYS A 202 5.73 -13.44 -2.23
N PHE A 203 5.25 -14.00 -3.35
CA PHE A 203 6.05 -14.83 -4.23
C PHE A 203 7.22 -14.06 -4.84
N MET A 204 6.97 -12.86 -5.37
CA MET A 204 8.00 -12.00 -5.96
C MET A 204 9.06 -11.59 -4.92
N VAL A 205 8.65 -11.27 -3.70
CA VAL A 205 9.55 -10.93 -2.59
C VAL A 205 10.40 -12.13 -2.18
N GLY A 206 9.77 -13.31 -2.04
CA GLY A 206 10.50 -14.55 -1.75
C GLY A 206 11.55 -14.87 -2.81
N LEU A 207 11.19 -14.76 -4.10
CA LEU A 207 12.14 -14.92 -5.20
C LEU A 207 13.26 -13.87 -5.15
N SER A 208 12.94 -12.61 -4.89
CA SER A 208 13.93 -11.53 -4.75
C SER A 208 14.97 -11.87 -3.68
N ILE A 209 14.53 -12.29 -2.49
CA ILE A 209 15.42 -12.66 -1.38
C ILE A 209 16.34 -13.82 -1.78
N ILE A 210 15.79 -14.87 -2.39
CA ILE A 210 16.57 -16.06 -2.82
C ILE A 210 17.63 -15.66 -3.85
N LEU A 211 17.24 -14.94 -4.90
CA LEU A 211 18.15 -14.55 -5.98
C LEU A 211 19.27 -13.62 -5.50
N HIS A 212 18.95 -12.61 -4.70
CA HIS A 212 19.96 -11.72 -4.14
C HIS A 212 20.89 -12.44 -3.16
N SER A 213 20.39 -13.43 -2.40
CA SER A 213 21.23 -14.24 -1.49
C SER A 213 22.22 -15.12 -2.25
N VAL A 214 21.76 -15.81 -3.31
CA VAL A 214 22.64 -16.59 -4.19
C VAL A 214 23.68 -15.69 -4.85
N SER A 215 23.28 -14.51 -5.34
CA SER A 215 24.20 -13.53 -5.92
C SER A 215 25.26 -13.07 -4.91
N ALA A 216 24.87 -12.75 -3.68
CA ALA A 216 25.80 -12.34 -2.62
C ALA A 216 26.82 -13.43 -2.27
N LEU A 217 26.37 -14.69 -2.20
CA LEU A 217 27.25 -15.84 -1.93
C LEU A 217 28.31 -16.05 -3.02
N LEU A 218 28.01 -15.69 -4.27
CA LEU A 218 28.97 -15.77 -5.39
C LEU A 218 29.88 -14.53 -5.47
N LEU A 219 29.35 -13.34 -5.16
CA LEU A 219 30.09 -12.08 -5.26
C LEU A 219 31.09 -11.88 -4.12
N LEU A 220 30.76 -12.32 -2.90
CA LEU A 220 31.62 -12.19 -1.74
C LEU A 220 33.02 -12.83 -1.94
N PRO A 221 33.15 -14.12 -2.32
CA PRO A 221 34.45 -14.73 -2.59
C PRO A 221 35.17 -14.07 -3.77
N ALA A 222 34.46 -13.62 -4.81
CA ALA A 222 35.07 -12.93 -5.94
C ALA A 222 35.75 -11.61 -5.52
N ILE A 223 35.08 -10.80 -4.69
CA ILE A 223 35.63 -9.54 -4.17
C ILE A 223 36.84 -9.81 -3.25
N ILE A 224 36.78 -10.86 -2.44
CA ILE A 224 37.88 -11.31 -1.58
C ILE A 224 39.10 -11.65 -2.44
N ILE A 225 38.95 -12.53 -3.43
CA ILE A 225 40.03 -12.92 -4.34
C ILE A 225 40.65 -11.70 -5.03
N PHE A 226 39.85 -10.82 -5.63
CA PHE A 226 40.36 -9.60 -6.30
C PHE A 226 41.06 -8.61 -5.35
N SER A 227 40.78 -8.67 -4.04
CA SER A 227 41.39 -7.79 -3.05
C SER A 227 42.71 -8.33 -2.51
N PHE A 228 42.80 -9.64 -2.28
CA PHE A 228 43.98 -10.29 -1.68
C PHE A 228 45.15 -10.44 -2.66
N TYR A 229 44.90 -10.85 -3.90
CA TYR A 229 45.98 -11.11 -4.85
C TYR A 229 46.50 -9.82 -5.49
N ALA A 230 47.68 -9.36 -5.04
CA ALA A 230 48.33 -8.16 -5.57
C ALA A 230 48.59 -8.22 -7.09
N GLN A 231 48.84 -9.43 -7.62
CA GLN A 231 49.05 -9.68 -9.05
C GLN A 231 47.80 -9.38 -9.90
N LEU A 232 46.60 -9.39 -9.30
CA LEU A 232 45.33 -9.10 -9.98
C LEU A 232 44.96 -7.61 -9.94
N LYS A 233 45.76 -6.73 -9.33
CA LYS A 233 45.47 -5.29 -9.19
C LYS A 233 45.74 -4.49 -10.47
N ILE A 234 45.21 -4.96 -11.59
CA ILE A 234 45.24 -4.28 -12.90
C ILE A 234 43.99 -3.39 -13.01
N GLN A 235 44.07 -2.29 -13.78
CA GLN A 235 42.97 -1.33 -13.95
C GLN A 235 41.63 -1.99 -14.34
N ARG A 236 41.65 -3.01 -15.22
CA ARG A 236 40.45 -3.77 -15.61
C ARG A 236 39.81 -4.46 -14.40
N ILE A 237 40.59 -5.23 -13.65
CA ILE A 237 40.10 -5.98 -12.48
C ILE A 237 39.67 -5.03 -11.36
N LEU A 238 40.31 -3.87 -11.23
CA LEU A 238 39.87 -2.82 -10.32
C LEU A 238 38.44 -2.35 -10.63
N MET A 239 38.13 -2.11 -11.91
CA MET A 239 36.75 -1.75 -12.34
C MET A 239 35.76 -2.86 -12.00
N HIS A 240 36.10 -4.11 -12.30
CA HIS A 240 35.24 -5.27 -11.99
C HIS A 240 35.03 -5.41 -10.48
N LYS A 241 36.06 -5.17 -9.67
CA LYS A 241 35.96 -5.20 -8.20
C LYS A 241 34.90 -4.23 -7.71
N HIS A 242 34.92 -2.97 -8.16
CA HIS A 242 33.94 -1.96 -7.74
C HIS A 242 32.54 -2.26 -8.26
N LEU A 243 32.40 -2.80 -9.47
CA LEU A 243 31.11 -3.29 -9.97
C LEU A 243 30.56 -4.42 -9.07
N CYS A 244 31.36 -5.44 -8.79
CA CYS A 244 30.97 -6.55 -7.90
C CYS A 244 30.61 -6.03 -6.49
N THR A 245 31.37 -5.08 -5.95
CA THR A 245 31.06 -4.44 -4.67
C THR A 245 29.73 -3.69 -4.71
N SER A 246 29.43 -2.95 -5.78
CA SER A 246 28.15 -2.25 -5.93
C SER A 246 26.96 -3.21 -6.01
N LEU A 247 27.10 -4.33 -6.74
CA LEU A 247 26.11 -5.40 -6.83
C LEU A 247 25.87 -6.07 -5.48
N LEU A 248 26.93 -6.37 -4.73
CA LEU A 248 26.84 -6.98 -3.41
C LEU A 248 26.10 -6.06 -2.42
N LEU A 249 26.46 -4.78 -2.38
CA LEU A 249 25.84 -3.81 -1.47
C LEU A 249 24.36 -3.58 -1.82
N TYR A 250 24.01 -3.53 -3.10
CA TYR A 250 22.61 -3.48 -3.52
C TYR A 250 21.85 -4.74 -3.12
N GLY A 251 22.44 -5.93 -3.32
CA GLY A 251 21.81 -7.20 -2.93
C GLY A 251 21.53 -7.28 -1.44
N ILE A 252 22.48 -6.90 -0.59
CA ILE A 252 22.29 -6.83 0.87
C ILE A 252 21.19 -5.84 1.24
N ALA A 253 21.19 -4.64 0.63
CA ALA A 253 20.17 -3.63 0.90
C ALA A 253 18.77 -4.06 0.43
N SER A 254 18.67 -4.78 -0.70
CA SER A 254 17.40 -5.31 -1.21
C SER A 254 16.84 -6.38 -0.27
N ILE A 255 17.68 -7.32 0.20
CA ILE A 255 17.27 -8.34 1.18
C ILE A 255 16.79 -7.67 2.47
N ALA A 256 17.50 -6.65 2.97
CA ALA A 256 17.12 -5.94 4.18
C ALA A 256 15.74 -5.27 4.03
N ILE A 257 15.48 -4.59 2.91
CA ILE A 257 14.18 -3.95 2.63
C ILE A 257 13.07 -4.99 2.46
N ASP A 258 13.30 -6.02 1.64
CA ASP A 258 12.31 -7.07 1.34
C ASP A 258 11.91 -7.85 2.61
N TYR A 259 12.87 -8.12 3.49
CA TYR A 259 12.63 -8.77 4.78
C TYR A 259 11.95 -7.83 5.79
N VAL A 260 12.52 -6.63 6.01
CA VAL A 260 12.07 -5.72 7.08
C VAL A 260 10.73 -5.07 6.78
N LEU A 261 10.52 -4.57 5.55
CA LEU A 261 9.34 -3.77 5.22
C LEU A 261 8.20 -4.58 4.62
N ILE A 262 8.50 -5.67 3.91
CA ILE A 262 7.48 -6.37 3.13
C ILE A 262 7.13 -7.69 3.80
N TRP A 263 8.13 -8.50 4.16
CA TRP A 263 7.87 -9.81 4.76
C TRP A 263 7.25 -9.72 6.17
N ASN A 264 7.65 -8.73 6.96
CA ASN A 264 7.11 -8.51 8.32
C ASN A 264 5.73 -7.81 8.35
N GLU A 265 5.36 -7.09 7.28
CA GLU A 265 4.08 -6.36 7.17
C GLU A 265 2.90 -7.28 6.78
N PHE A 266 3.18 -8.52 6.35
CA PHE A 266 2.11 -9.48 6.06
C PHE A 266 1.41 -9.93 7.36
N PRO A 267 0.07 -10.09 7.34
CA PRO A 267 -0.72 -10.28 8.54
C PRO A 267 -0.30 -11.55 9.28
N GLY A 268 0.33 -11.34 10.44
CA GLY A 268 0.68 -12.32 11.44
C GLY A 268 0.70 -11.63 12.81
N PRO A 269 0.28 -12.31 13.89
CA PRO A 269 0.12 -11.66 15.19
C PRO A 269 1.47 -11.11 15.71
N GLY A 270 1.50 -9.80 16.03
CA GLY A 270 2.61 -9.15 16.76
C GLY A 270 3.76 -8.54 15.94
N ARG A 271 3.61 -8.27 14.63
CA ARG A 271 4.76 -7.92 13.75
C ARG A 271 4.80 -6.50 13.18
N PHE A 272 3.72 -5.73 13.34
CA PHE A 272 3.60 -4.33 12.92
C PHE A 272 4.40 -3.33 13.79
N GLU A 273 4.94 -3.76 14.95
CA GLU A 273 5.61 -2.87 15.89
C GLU A 273 7.03 -2.44 15.45
N ILE A 274 7.73 -3.22 14.62
CA ILE A 274 9.15 -2.96 14.28
C ILE A 274 9.31 -1.68 13.45
N VAL A 275 8.42 -1.44 12.49
CA VAL A 275 8.46 -0.25 11.61
C VAL A 275 7.98 0.99 12.35
N ALA A 276 6.97 0.85 13.24
CA ALA A 276 6.46 1.95 14.05
C ALA A 276 7.44 2.39 15.17
N SER A 277 8.23 1.46 15.70
CA SER A 277 9.16 1.74 16.81
C SER A 277 10.37 2.59 16.41
N ASN A 278 10.85 2.51 15.15
CA ASN A 278 12.09 3.18 14.73
C ASN A 278 12.00 3.87 13.35
N PRO A 279 11.29 5.00 13.25
CA PRO A 279 11.05 5.70 11.97
C PRO A 279 12.35 6.22 11.31
N ALA A 280 13.35 6.62 12.10
CA ALA A 280 14.64 7.10 11.58
C ALA A 280 15.41 6.00 10.85
N TRP A 281 15.42 4.78 11.41
CA TRP A 281 16.09 3.63 10.81
C TRP A 281 15.44 3.20 9.49
N CYS A 282 14.10 3.20 9.44
CA CYS A 282 13.35 2.92 8.22
C CYS A 282 13.68 3.93 7.10
N LYS A 283 13.70 5.24 7.42
CA LYS A 283 14.09 6.29 6.46
C LYS A 283 15.52 6.07 5.93
N LEU A 284 16.47 5.75 6.81
CA LEU A 284 17.87 5.48 6.41
C LEU A 284 17.99 4.24 5.52
N LEU A 285 17.31 3.15 5.83
CA LEU A 285 17.31 1.93 5.01
C LEU A 285 16.78 2.19 3.59
N ILE A 286 15.69 2.94 3.45
CA ILE A 286 15.10 3.27 2.14
C ILE A 286 16.06 4.13 1.32
N ILE A 287 16.69 5.13 1.94
CA ILE A 287 17.67 6.01 1.28
C ILE A 287 18.90 5.18 0.86
N GLY A 288 19.42 4.33 1.74
CA GLY A 288 20.56 3.46 1.46
C GLY A 288 20.30 2.49 0.31
N TRP A 289 19.13 1.85 0.27
CA TRP A 289 18.74 0.97 -0.83
C TRP A 289 18.69 1.70 -2.18
N ARG A 290 18.12 2.91 -2.21
CA ARG A 290 18.09 3.75 -3.43
C ARG A 290 19.50 4.14 -3.88
N TYR A 291 20.38 4.50 -2.94
CA TYR A 291 21.78 4.82 -3.25
C TYR A 291 22.48 3.64 -3.92
N PHE A 292 22.44 2.46 -3.31
CA PHE A 292 23.16 1.29 -3.85
C PHE A 292 22.59 0.84 -5.19
N ARG A 293 21.27 0.97 -5.39
CA ARG A 293 20.64 0.73 -6.70
C ARG A 293 21.21 1.66 -7.79
N LEU A 294 21.31 2.95 -7.50
CA LEU A 294 21.90 3.92 -8.44
C LEU A 294 23.38 3.66 -8.65
N ALA A 295 24.14 3.37 -7.59
CA ALA A 295 25.56 3.05 -7.69
C ALA A 295 25.82 1.84 -8.58
N GLN A 296 25.00 0.78 -8.48
CA GLN A 296 25.09 -0.38 -9.37
C GLN A 296 24.93 0.03 -10.84
N TYR A 297 23.89 0.80 -11.18
CA TYR A 297 23.69 1.26 -12.56
C TYR A 297 24.87 2.09 -13.08
N HIS A 298 25.44 2.96 -12.23
CA HIS A 298 26.59 3.78 -12.61
C HIS A 298 27.87 2.97 -12.78
N TRP A 299 28.09 1.94 -11.96
CA TRP A 299 29.23 1.04 -12.13
C TRP A 299 29.11 0.16 -13.38
N MET A 300 27.91 -0.31 -13.73
CA MET A 300 27.66 -0.99 -15.01
C MET A 300 27.93 -0.05 -16.19
N PHE A 301 27.51 1.21 -16.09
CA PHE A 301 27.83 2.23 -17.09
C PHE A 301 29.35 2.49 -17.20
N CYS A 302 30.04 2.63 -16.07
CA CYS A 302 31.49 2.85 -16.03
C CYS A 302 32.26 1.70 -16.69
N GLU A 303 31.84 0.44 -16.47
CA GLU A 303 32.43 -0.72 -17.11
C GLU A 303 32.17 -0.72 -18.63
N ALA A 304 30.91 -0.49 -19.05
CA ALA A 304 30.55 -0.42 -20.46
C ALA A 304 31.31 0.70 -21.20
N PHE A 305 31.43 1.87 -20.57
CA PHE A 305 32.18 3.00 -21.10
C PHE A 305 33.68 2.69 -21.18
N TYR A 306 34.24 2.04 -20.16
CA TYR A 306 35.64 1.60 -20.15
C TYR A 306 35.92 0.63 -21.30
N LEU A 307 35.05 -0.35 -21.53
CA LEU A 307 35.17 -1.30 -22.63
C LEU A 307 35.08 -0.61 -24.00
N ASN A 308 34.08 0.25 -24.22
CA ASN A 308 33.91 0.97 -25.47
C ASN A 308 35.13 1.85 -25.79
N ARG A 309 35.69 2.52 -24.78
CA ARG A 309 36.89 3.34 -24.93
C ARG A 309 38.11 2.51 -25.32
N LEU A 310 38.28 1.32 -24.74
CA LEU A 310 39.38 0.42 -25.08
C LEU A 310 39.35 0.00 -26.54
N ILE A 311 38.15 -0.24 -27.09
CA ILE A 311 37.95 -0.67 -28.48
C ILE A 311 38.18 0.51 -29.46
N THR A 312 37.59 1.67 -29.17
CA THR A 312 37.58 2.82 -30.09
C THR A 312 38.85 3.66 -30.04
N THR A 313 39.54 3.67 -28.90
CA THR A 313 40.71 4.54 -28.67
C THR A 313 41.87 3.75 -28.07
N ALA A 314 42.27 2.66 -28.74
CA ALA A 314 43.30 1.73 -28.27
C ALA A 314 44.66 2.38 -27.93
N PHE A 315 44.97 3.55 -28.52
CA PHE A 315 46.22 4.30 -28.29
C PHE A 315 46.05 5.56 -27.42
N ALA A 316 44.84 5.85 -26.90
CA ALA A 316 44.62 7.03 -26.08
C ALA A 316 45.08 6.82 -24.63
N GLU A 317 45.84 7.77 -24.11
CA GLU A 317 46.39 7.80 -22.75
C GLU A 317 45.35 7.43 -21.69
N GLN A 318 45.71 6.59 -20.73
CA GLN A 318 44.79 6.13 -19.68
C GLN A 318 44.32 7.32 -18.84
N LYS A 319 43.05 7.73 -19.00
CA LYS A 319 42.43 8.71 -18.12
C LYS A 319 42.48 8.21 -16.66
N SER A 320 42.67 9.14 -15.73
CA SER A 320 42.75 8.88 -14.30
C SER A 320 41.56 8.04 -13.79
N VAL A 321 41.86 7.02 -12.99
CA VAL A 321 40.87 6.17 -12.29
C VAL A 321 39.93 7.01 -11.41
N LEU A 322 40.37 8.19 -10.98
CA LEU A 322 39.60 9.13 -10.18
C LEU A 322 38.27 9.52 -10.85
N LEU A 323 38.26 9.72 -12.18
CA LEU A 323 37.04 10.08 -12.91
C LEU A 323 35.97 8.99 -12.79
N TYR A 324 36.37 7.72 -12.87
CA TYR A 324 35.45 6.58 -12.74
C TYR A 324 34.89 6.48 -11.31
N TYR A 325 35.68 6.83 -10.28
CA TYR A 325 35.17 6.90 -8.91
C TYR A 325 34.16 8.03 -8.70
N SER A 326 34.44 9.20 -9.27
CA SER A 326 33.50 10.34 -9.21
C SER A 326 32.18 10.01 -9.88
N VAL A 327 32.19 9.31 -11.03
CA VAL A 327 30.96 8.90 -11.72
C VAL A 327 30.27 7.72 -11.03
N GLY A 328 31.03 6.70 -10.62
CA GLY A 328 30.49 5.45 -10.06
C GLY A 328 29.88 5.60 -8.66
N TRP A 329 30.55 6.32 -7.76
CA TRP A 329 30.09 6.52 -6.38
C TRP A 329 29.60 7.94 -6.11
N GLY A 330 30.27 8.96 -6.66
CA GLY A 330 29.95 10.36 -6.39
C GLY A 330 28.63 10.81 -7.00
N PHE A 331 28.41 10.56 -8.29
CA PHE A 331 27.22 11.02 -9.00
C PHE A 331 25.91 10.44 -8.41
N PRO A 332 25.79 9.13 -8.10
CA PRO A 332 24.63 8.60 -7.36
C PRO A 332 24.33 9.35 -6.06
N ALA A 333 25.37 9.73 -5.30
CA ALA A 333 25.20 10.46 -4.04
C ALA A 333 24.61 11.86 -4.28
N VAL A 334 25.07 12.58 -5.31
CA VAL A 334 24.54 13.91 -5.67
C VAL A 334 23.07 13.83 -6.06
N PHE A 335 22.69 12.90 -6.92
CA PHE A 335 21.29 12.73 -7.34
C PHE A 335 20.38 12.39 -6.16
N LEU A 336 20.85 11.50 -5.30
CA LEU A 336 20.10 11.12 -4.11
C LEU A 336 20.00 12.25 -3.09
N ALA A 337 21.07 13.03 -2.87
CA ALA A 337 21.04 14.20 -2.00
C ALA A 337 20.03 15.24 -2.52
N THR A 338 20.02 15.48 -3.82
CA THR A 338 19.05 16.38 -4.46
C THR A 338 17.62 15.88 -4.24
N TYR A 339 17.37 14.59 -4.50
CA TYR A 339 16.08 13.94 -4.23
C TYR A 339 15.67 14.05 -2.74
N ALA A 340 16.61 13.80 -1.83
CA ALA A 340 16.38 13.86 -0.38
C ALA A 340 16.03 15.29 0.07
N VAL A 341 16.71 16.32 -0.46
CA VAL A 341 16.39 17.73 -0.19
C VAL A 341 15.02 18.09 -0.73
N PHE A 342 14.69 17.70 -1.96
CA PHE A 342 13.35 17.92 -2.52
C PHE A 342 12.29 17.24 -1.65
N ARG A 343 12.53 16.00 -1.23
CA ARG A 343 11.60 15.25 -0.41
C ARG A 343 11.50 15.77 1.02
N ALA A 344 12.57 16.27 1.63
CA ALA A 344 12.50 16.90 2.95
C ALA A 344 11.69 18.21 2.89
N LYS A 345 11.96 19.05 1.88
CA LYS A 345 11.26 20.34 1.70
C LYS A 345 9.77 20.21 1.35
N HIS A 346 9.39 19.15 0.64
CA HIS A 346 8.01 18.92 0.17
C HIS A 346 7.40 17.65 0.78
N GLY A 347 7.93 17.16 1.90
CA GLY A 347 7.55 15.85 2.41
C GLY A 347 7.62 15.65 3.90
N ASP A 348 8.23 16.56 4.66
CA ASP A 348 7.98 16.73 6.09
C ASP A 348 6.93 17.85 6.35
N THR A 349 6.14 18.22 5.34
CA THR A 349 4.88 18.99 5.47
C THR A 349 3.63 18.09 5.39
N LYS A 350 3.78 16.78 5.62
CA LYS A 350 2.67 15.82 5.81
C LYS A 350 2.77 15.17 7.17
#